data_AF-A0A7V8FQ49-F1
#
_entry.id   AF-A0A7V8FQ49-F1
#
_cell.length_a   1.000
_cell.length_b   1.000
_cell.length_c   1.000
_cell.angle_alpha   90.00
_cell.angle_beta   90.00
_cell.angle_gamma   90.00
#
_symmetry.space_group_name_H-M   'P 1'
#
loop_
_entity.id
_entity.type
_entity.pdbx_description
1 polymer ?
#
loop_
_entity_poly.entity_id
_entity_poly.type
_entity_poly.pdbx_seq_one_letter_code
_entity_poly.pdbx_strand_id
1 'polypeptide(L)'
;MADYVIRVVLHDQASEADYETLRTQLATRGVVDYVQTTDSKWCRLPPAEFVYKGPENVTQVRDAIYTLATQIKRSTVFVTISGGSAFLGLEQIAEPVSTVPS
;
A
#
# COMPACT_ATOMS: atom_id res chain seq x y z
N MET A 1 -13.30 -7.85 -8.85
CA MET A 1 -12.29 -7.16 -8.03
C MET A 1 -11.30 -6.52 -8.98
N ALA A 2 -10.91 -5.28 -8.68
CA ALA A 2 -9.88 -4.55 -9.42
C ALA A 2 -8.58 -4.55 -8.61
N ASP A 3 -7.45 -4.48 -9.31
CA ASP A 3 -6.14 -4.28 -8.71
C ASP A 3 -5.82 -2.77 -8.69
N TYR A 4 -5.38 -2.27 -7.55
CA TYR A 4 -5.13 -0.85 -7.31
C TYR A 4 -3.65 -0.60 -7.05
N VAL A 5 -3.12 0.47 -7.63
CA VAL A 5 -1.84 1.07 -7.22
C VAL A 5 -2.14 2.36 -6.49
N ILE A 6 -1.62 2.45 -5.27
CA ILE A 6 -1.90 3.52 -4.32
C ILE A 6 -0.56 4.18 -3.96
N ARG A 7 -0.51 5.51 -4.02
CA ARG A 7 0.60 6.29 -3.49
C ARG A 7 0.11 7.18 -2.35
N VAL A 8 0.75 7.09 -1.18
CA VAL A 8 0.41 7.87 0.01
C VAL A 8 1.63 8.63 0.49
N VAL A 9 1.63 9.96 0.33
CA VAL A 9 2.70 10.81 0.86
C VAL A 9 2.22 11.44 2.15
N LEU A 10 2.93 11.15 3.25
CA LEU A 10 2.78 11.83 4.53
C LEU A 10 3.64 13.10 4.52
N HIS A 11 3.06 14.23 4.89
CA HIS A 11 3.75 15.52 4.96
C HIS A 11 4.26 15.81 6.38
N ASP A 12 4.75 17.04 6.61
CA ASP A 12 5.11 17.55 7.93
C ASP A 12 6.24 16.72 8.58
N GLN A 13 7.35 16.61 7.82
CA GLN A 13 8.57 15.89 8.20
C GLN A 13 8.25 14.47 8.69
N ALA A 14 7.46 13.75 7.89
CA ALA A 14 7.13 12.35 8.16
C ALA A 14 8.40 11.50 8.29
N SER A 15 8.45 10.73 9.36
CA SER A 15 9.53 9.80 9.71
C SER A 15 9.19 8.40 9.21
N GLU A 16 10.18 7.49 9.22
CA GLU A 16 9.93 6.08 8.89
C GLU A 16 8.90 5.44 9.83
N ALA A 17 8.88 5.82 11.11
CA ALA A 17 7.90 5.36 12.09
C ALA A 17 6.46 5.78 11.75
N ASP A 18 6.28 6.96 11.13
CA ASP A 18 4.97 7.40 10.63
C ASP A 18 4.50 6.48 9.48
N TYR A 19 5.43 6.10 8.59
CA TYR A 19 5.13 5.14 7.51
C TYR A 19 4.94 3.70 8.01
N GLU A 20 5.62 3.27 9.07
CA GLU A 20 5.35 1.99 9.75
C GLU A 20 3.94 1.95 10.33
N THR A 21 3.52 3.04 10.97
CA THR A 21 2.16 3.19 11.50
C THR A 21 1.14 3.12 10.37
N LEU A 22 1.40 3.83 9.26
CA LEU A 22 0.54 3.80 8.07
C LEU A 22 0.44 2.39 7.50
N ARG A 23 1.56 1.70 7.29
CA ARG A 23 1.60 0.31 6.81
C ARG A 23 0.76 -0.62 7.68
N THR A 24 0.91 -0.50 9.00
CA THR A 24 0.17 -1.32 9.95
C THR A 24 -1.34 -1.08 9.85
N GLN A 25 -1.77 0.19 9.79
CA GLN A 25 -3.19 0.53 9.65
C GLN A 25 -3.76 0.07 8.31
N LEU A 26 -3.03 0.27 7.21
CA LEU A 26 -3.43 -0.12 5.87
C LEU A 26 -3.53 -1.65 5.71
N ALA A 27 -2.62 -2.40 6.33
CA ALA A 27 -2.65 -3.86 6.31
C ALA A 27 -3.94 -4.45 6.89
N THR A 28 -4.58 -3.78 7.86
CA THR A 28 -5.89 -4.21 8.40
C THR A 28 -7.01 -4.21 7.36
N ARG A 29 -6.81 -3.52 6.22
CA ARG A 29 -7.73 -3.48 5.09
C ARG A 29 -7.22 -4.25 3.87
N GLY A 30 -6.16 -5.06 4.04
CA GLY A 30 -5.54 -5.79 2.93
C GLY A 30 -4.76 -4.90 1.96
N VAL A 31 -4.43 -3.67 2.36
CA VAL A 31 -3.60 -2.74 1.58
C VAL A 31 -2.16 -2.92 2.02
N VAL A 32 -1.27 -3.32 1.11
CA VAL A 32 0.07 -3.80 1.44
C VAL A 32 1.14 -3.09 0.61
N ASP A 33 2.38 -3.06 1.10
CA ASP A 33 3.53 -2.43 0.44
C ASP A 33 4.49 -3.46 -0.19
N TYR A 34 3.97 -4.64 -0.54
CA TYR A 34 4.74 -5.71 -1.14
C TYR A 34 3.95 -6.40 -2.26
N VAL A 35 4.68 -7.03 -3.17
CA VAL A 35 4.14 -7.81 -4.29
C VAL A 35 4.89 -9.13 -4.41
N GLN A 36 4.17 -10.15 -4.87
CA GLN A 36 4.80 -11.41 -5.30
C GLN A 36 5.12 -11.31 -6.79
N THR A 37 6.38 -11.53 -7.14
CA THR A 37 6.83 -11.62 -8.53
C THR A 37 6.44 -12.95 -9.15
N THR A 38 6.54 -13.08 -10.47
CA THR A 38 6.28 -14.33 -11.21
C THR A 38 7.17 -15.49 -10.78
N ASP A 39 8.35 -15.19 -10.21
CA ASP A 39 9.31 -16.17 -9.73
C ASP A 39 9.07 -16.54 -8.26
N SER A 40 7.87 -16.28 -7.73
CA SER A 40 7.45 -16.50 -6.35
C SER A 40 8.27 -15.75 -5.29
N LYS A 41 9.07 -14.75 -5.68
CA LYS A 41 9.80 -13.89 -4.74
C LYS A 41 8.91 -12.75 -4.27
N TRP A 42 8.93 -12.50 -2.97
CA TRP A 42 8.30 -11.33 -2.37
C TRP A 42 9.24 -10.14 -2.44
N CYS A 43 8.71 -9.03 -2.94
CA CYS A 43 9.46 -7.80 -3.10
C CYS A 43 8.70 -6.64 -2.46
N ARG A 44 9.42 -5.73 -1.83
CA ARG A 44 8.84 -4.50 -1.27
C ARG A 44 8.69 -3.47 -2.38
N LEU A 45 7.54 -2.79 -2.40
CA LEU A 45 7.28 -1.66 -3.29
C LEU A 45 8.14 -0.45 -2.92
N PRO A 46 8.32 0.50 -3.85
CA PRO A 46 8.96 1.77 -3.55
C PRO A 46 8.31 2.48 -2.35
N PRO A 47 9.06 3.36 -1.65
CA PRO A 47 8.50 4.12 -0.53
C PRO A 47 7.21 4.85 -0.93
N ALA A 48 6.27 4.90 0.01
CA ALA A 48 4.94 5.48 -0.18
C ALA A 48 4.04 4.78 -1.21
N GLU A 49 4.41 3.62 -1.75
CA GLU A 49 3.59 2.85 -2.67
C GLU A 49 2.99 1.61 -2.02
N PHE A 50 1.73 1.35 -2.38
CA PHE A 50 0.92 0.27 -1.86
C PHE A 50 0.07 -0.32 -2.97
N VAL A 51 -0.34 -1.57 -2.78
CA VAL A 51 -1.29 -2.27 -3.64
C VAL A 51 -2.48 -2.74 -2.84
N TYR A 52 -3.62 -2.82 -3.51
CA TYR A 52 -4.86 -3.32 -2.94
C TYR A 52 -5.64 -4.05 -4.01
N LYS A 53 -6.33 -5.11 -3.61
CA LYS A 53 -7.25 -5.84 -4.50
C LYS A 53 -8.61 -5.94 -3.84
N GLY A 54 -9.61 -5.32 -4.45
CA GLY A 54 -10.93 -5.18 -3.82
C GLY A 54 -12.07 -4.94 -4.80
N PRO A 55 -13.32 -5.06 -4.34
CA PRO A 55 -14.53 -4.78 -5.12
C PRO A 55 -14.92 -3.30 -5.17
N GLU A 56 -14.38 -2.45 -4.30
CA GLU A 56 -14.62 -1.02 -4.23
C GLU A 56 -14.22 -0.33 -5.52
N ASN A 57 -14.71 0.88 -5.78
CA ASN A 57 -14.22 1.72 -6.87
C ASN A 57 -13.04 2.62 -6.44
N VAL A 58 -12.34 3.21 -7.41
CA VAL A 58 -11.13 4.03 -7.19
C VAL A 58 -11.32 5.17 -6.19
N THR A 59 -12.49 5.82 -6.20
CA THR A 59 -12.81 6.94 -5.30
C THR A 59 -13.03 6.45 -3.87
N GLN A 60 -13.74 5.33 -3.70
CA GLN A 60 -13.94 4.69 -2.39
C GLN A 60 -12.63 4.27 -1.76
N VAL A 61 -11.73 3.64 -2.55
CA VAL A 61 -10.39 3.28 -2.09
C VAL A 61 -9.62 4.54 -1.69
N ARG A 62 -9.56 5.57 -2.54
CA ARG A 62 -8.89 6.84 -2.23
C ARG A 62 -9.36 7.46 -0.91
N ASP A 63 -10.66 7.60 -0.73
CA ASP A 63 -11.23 8.28 0.43
C ASP A 63 -11.00 7.47 1.72
N ALA A 64 -11.08 6.14 1.63
CA ALA A 64 -10.77 5.23 2.72
C ALA A 64 -9.30 5.34 3.15
N ILE A 65 -8.36 5.34 2.20
CA ILE A 65 -6.92 5.48 2.47
C ILE A 65 -6.61 6.87 3.03
N TYR A 66 -7.18 7.92 2.45
CA TYR A 66 -6.98 9.30 2.92
C TYR A 66 -7.46 9.48 4.36
N THR A 67 -8.62 8.90 4.71
CA THR A 67 -9.15 8.95 6.06
C THR A 67 -8.20 8.32 7.08
N LEU A 68 -7.56 7.20 6.75
CA LEU A 68 -6.58 6.57 7.64
C LEU A 68 -5.27 7.39 7.70
N ALA A 69 -4.74 7.77 6.54
CA ALA A 69 -3.48 8.50 6.47
C ALA A 69 -3.53 9.85 7.20
N THR A 70 -4.67 10.55 7.15
CA THR A 70 -4.89 11.83 7.86
C THR A 70 -4.96 11.71 9.38
N GLN A 71 -5.20 10.50 9.93
CA GLN A 71 -5.10 10.27 11.38
C GLN A 71 -3.65 10.26 11.87
N ILE A 72 -2.70 10.03 10.97
CA ILE A 72 -1.26 10.01 11.28
C ILE A 72 -0.70 11.42 11.07
N LYS A 73 -0.79 11.92 9.83
CA LYS A 73 -0.32 13.26 9.44
C LYS A 73 -1.12 13.78 8.25
N ARG A 74 -0.98 15.07 7.96
CA ARG A 74 -1.47 15.63 6.70
C ARG A 74 -0.89 14.83 5.55
N SER A 75 -1.74 14.41 4.62
CA SER A 75 -1.35 13.44 3.60
C SER A 75 -1.90 13.82 2.23
N THR A 76 -1.30 13.24 1.19
CA THR A 76 -1.83 13.23 -0.17
C THR A 76 -1.92 11.78 -0.65
N VAL A 77 -3.04 11.46 -1.30
CA VAL A 77 -3.35 10.10 -1.75
C VAL A 77 -3.69 10.11 -3.23
N PHE A 78 -3.00 9.28 -3.98
CA PHE A 78 -3.25 9.02 -5.40
C PHE A 78 -3.57 7.54 -5.59
N VAL A 79 -4.68 7.23 -6.26
CA VAL A 79 -5.12 5.84 -6.50
C VAL A 79 -5.43 5.67 -7.97
N THR A 80 -4.97 4.57 -8.53
CA THR A 80 -5.26 4.15 -9.91
C THR A 80 -5.68 2.70 -9.94
N ILE A 81 -6.54 2.36 -10.92
CA ILE A 81 -6.81 0.97 -11.27
C ILE A 81 -5.68 0.52 -12.19
N SER A 82 -5.01 -0.57 -11.84
CA SER A 82 -3.95 -1.16 -12.66
C SER A 82 -4.55 -2.09 -13.72
N GLY A 83 -4.17 -1.86 -14.98
CA GLY A 83 -4.33 -2.84 -16.05
C GLY A 83 -3.09 -3.71 -16.28
N GLY A 84 -2.03 -3.44 -15.50
CA GLY A 84 -0.72 -4.07 -15.62
C GLY A 84 0.34 -3.25 -14.88
N SER A 85 1.24 -3.92 -14.19
CA SER A 85 2.35 -3.30 -13.46
C SER A 85 3.66 -4.00 -13.83
N ALA A 86 4.74 -3.23 -13.92
CA ALA A 86 6.09 -3.74 -14.14
C ALA A 86 7.02 -3.10 -13.12
N PHE A 87 7.93 -3.91 -12.57
CA PHE A 87 8.84 -3.48 -11.51
C PHE A 87 10.25 -3.99 -11.80
N LEU A 88 11.25 -3.20 -11.42
CA LEU A 88 12.65 -3.57 -11.53
C LEU A 88 13.41 -2.99 -10.34
N GLY A 89 14.38 -3.75 -9.81
CA GLY A 89 15.25 -3.28 -8.73
C GLY A 89 14.59 -3.17 -7.36
N LEU A 90 13.45 -3.83 -7.15
CA LEU A 90 12.81 -3.89 -5.83
C LEU A 90 13.64 -4.73 -4.86
N GLU A 91 13.62 -4.32 -3.58
CA GLU A 91 14.21 -5.09 -2.50
C GLU A 91 13.45 -6.41 -2.30
N GLN A 92 14.17 -7.54 -2.32
CA GLN A 92 13.59 -8.83 -1.99
C GLN A 92 13.45 -8.96 -0.47
N ILE A 93 12.27 -9.38 -0.01
CA ILE A 93 11.95 -9.59 1.40
C ILE A 93 11.60 -11.06 1.64
N ALA A 94 11.60 -11.47 2.91
CA ALA A 94 11.01 -12.74 3.31
C ALA A 94 9.50 -12.74 3.03
N GLU A 95 8.91 -13.92 2.89
CA GLU A 95 7.45 -14.04 2.75
C GLU A 95 6.76 -13.32 3.91
N PRO A 96 5.84 -12.37 3.62
CA PRO A 96 5.16 -11.62 4.66
C PRO A 96 4.25 -12.57 5.43
N VAL A 97 4.41 -12.60 6.75
CA VAL A 97 3.53 -13.35 7.64
C VAL A 97 2.16 -12.68 7.57
N SER A 98 1.16 -13.37 7.01
CA SER A 98 -0.21 -12.87 6.96
C SER A 98 -0.72 -12.66 8.38
N THR A 99 -0.87 -11.40 8.80
CA THR A 99 -1.40 -11.03 10.13
C THR A 99 -2.91 -10.82 10.11
N VAL A 100 -3.61 -11.20 9.04
CA VAL A 100 -5.06 -11.15 9.00
C VAL A 100 -5.61 -12.33 9.81
N PRO A 101 -6.23 -12.11 10.99
CA PRO A 101 -6.88 -13.20 11.71
C PRO A 101 -8.06 -13.73 10.88
N SER A 102 -8.13 -15.06 10.78
CA SER A 102 -9.25 -15.80 10.18
C SER A 102 -10.59 -15.51 10.85
#